data_AF-A0A5T4A1P8-F1
#
_entry.id   AF-A0A5T4A1P8-F1
#
_cell.length_a   1.000
_cell.length_b   1.000
_cell.length_c   1.000
_cell.angle_alpha   90.00
_cell.angle_beta   90.00
_cell.angle_gamma   90.00
#
_symmetry.space_group_name_H-M   'P 1'
#
loop_
_entity.id
_entity.type
_entity.pdbx_description
1 polymer ?
#
loop_
_entity_poly.entity_id
_entity_poly.type
_entity_poly.pdbx_seq_one_letter_code
_entity_poly.pdbx_strand_id
1 'polypeptide(L)'
;MSTLTINRKPKGIYQNLQQAKQAASEGNISLKGVNGAPELKNGAEKRTGPKTKAARARLRKMMRLEQLWPELFSLNEPKPLKIGVLEDLQNSIASRKIDFGNGSLKAALAGYTRRYQYKKALAAGGHRFGIDGTPYGEVTTEQQQNALAGLTKSAVESQKNG
;
A
#
# COMPACT_ATOMS: atom_id res chain seq x y z
N MET A 1 -18.91 -26.11 44.36
CA MET A 1 -18.18 -26.07 43.08
C MET A 1 -19.19 -25.73 41.99
N SER A 2 -19.20 -24.51 41.48
CA SER A 2 -20.27 -24.01 40.60
C SER A 2 -19.76 -23.86 39.15
N THR A 3 -20.36 -24.60 38.22
CA THR A 3 -20.04 -24.58 36.80
C THR A 3 -20.79 -23.45 36.09
N LEU A 4 -20.09 -22.45 35.55
CA LEU A 4 -20.69 -21.41 34.70
C LEU A 4 -20.73 -21.86 33.22
N THR A 5 -21.92 -22.21 32.75
CA THR A 5 -22.22 -22.50 31.33
C THR A 5 -22.57 -21.19 30.61
N ILE A 6 -21.79 -20.80 29.60
CA ILE A 6 -22.07 -19.61 28.77
C ILE A 6 -22.67 -20.05 27.44
N ASN A 7 -23.99 -19.93 27.32
CA ASN A 7 -24.73 -20.07 26.06
C ASN A 7 -24.70 -18.74 25.28
N ARG A 8 -23.98 -18.69 24.13
CA ARG A 8 -24.07 -17.57 23.19
C ARG A 8 -24.21 -18.09 21.75
N LYS A 9 -25.38 -17.78 21.14
CA LYS A 9 -25.69 -18.08 19.73
C LYS A 9 -24.90 -17.16 18.79
N PRO A 10 -24.36 -17.65 17.66
CA PRO A 10 -23.77 -16.81 16.63
C PRO A 10 -24.87 -16.10 15.83
N LYS A 11 -24.84 -14.76 15.76
CA LYS A 11 -25.66 -13.99 14.83
C LYS A 11 -24.96 -14.00 13.46
N GLY A 12 -25.48 -14.80 12.54
CA GLY A 12 -25.11 -14.80 11.13
C GLY A 12 -25.57 -13.51 10.45
N ILE A 13 -24.70 -12.94 9.61
CA ILE A 13 -25.00 -11.69 8.88
C ILE A 13 -24.87 -11.86 7.36
N TYR A 14 -24.51 -13.02 6.82
CA TYR A 14 -24.44 -13.15 5.35
C TYR A 14 -24.94 -14.51 4.85
N GLN A 15 -26.27 -14.59 4.74
CA GLN A 15 -26.99 -15.26 3.66
C GLN A 15 -27.90 -14.16 3.06
N ASN A 16 -28.06 -13.92 1.77
CA ASN A 16 -28.08 -14.72 0.55
C ASN A 16 -27.85 -13.76 -0.64
N LEU A 17 -27.32 -14.23 -1.78
CA LEU A 17 -28.00 -14.00 -3.07
C LEU A 17 -27.41 -14.82 -4.24
N GLN A 18 -28.22 -15.77 -4.68
CA GLN A 18 -28.53 -16.12 -6.07
C GLN A 18 -27.55 -16.92 -6.95
N GLN A 19 -28.22 -17.87 -7.57
CA GLN A 19 -27.80 -18.97 -8.40
C GLN A 19 -28.15 -18.65 -9.86
N ALA A 20 -27.21 -18.84 -10.78
CA ALA A 20 -27.44 -19.01 -12.23
C ALA A 20 -26.16 -19.63 -12.80
N LYS A 21 -26.14 -20.94 -13.10
CA LYS A 21 -26.52 -21.59 -14.38
C LYS A 21 -25.48 -21.40 -15.51
N GLN A 22 -25.05 -22.56 -16.04
CA GLN A 22 -24.59 -22.86 -17.41
C GLN A 22 -23.12 -22.49 -17.71
N ALA A 23 -22.18 -23.42 -18.02
CA ALA A 23 -22.12 -24.48 -19.04
C ALA A 23 -22.27 -23.97 -20.48
N ALA A 24 -21.38 -24.41 -21.37
CA ALA A 24 -21.20 -24.06 -22.79
C ALA A 24 -20.28 -22.83 -23.04
N SER A 25 -19.42 -22.77 -24.05
CA SER A 25 -18.94 -23.72 -25.05
C SER A 25 -17.84 -23.01 -25.84
N GLU A 26 -17.01 -23.79 -26.50
CA GLU A 26 -16.06 -23.40 -27.55
C GLU A 26 -16.71 -22.51 -28.62
N GLY A 27 -15.92 -21.59 -29.19
CA GLY A 27 -16.40 -20.70 -30.24
C GLY A 27 -15.32 -19.75 -30.75
N ASN A 28 -14.45 -20.27 -31.60
CA ASN A 28 -13.54 -19.51 -32.46
C ASN A 28 -14.35 -18.56 -33.37
N ILE A 29 -14.09 -17.25 -33.27
CA ILE A 29 -14.44 -16.29 -34.33
C ILE A 29 -13.23 -15.45 -34.70
N SER A 30 -12.56 -15.92 -35.74
CA SER A 30 -11.69 -15.16 -36.64
C SER A 30 -12.46 -13.99 -37.25
N LEU A 31 -12.00 -12.76 -37.05
CA LEU A 31 -12.22 -11.66 -37.99
C LEU A 31 -10.94 -10.84 -38.17
N LYS A 32 -10.52 -10.81 -39.43
CA LYS A 32 -9.34 -10.19 -40.00
C LYS A 32 -9.66 -8.76 -40.42
N GLY A 33 -8.77 -7.82 -40.08
CA GLY A 33 -8.60 -6.52 -40.72
C GLY A 33 -9.46 -5.39 -40.13
N VAL A 34 -8.81 -4.30 -39.68
CA VAL A 34 -8.59 -3.09 -40.50
C VAL A 34 -7.68 -2.11 -39.78
N ASN A 35 -6.92 -1.39 -40.59
CA ASN A 35 -5.94 -0.37 -40.26
C ASN A 35 -6.46 0.73 -39.32
N GLY A 36 -5.55 1.20 -38.46
CA GLY A 36 -5.72 2.42 -37.70
C GLY A 36 -5.09 2.28 -36.33
N ALA A 37 -3.79 2.51 -36.21
CA ALA A 37 -3.21 2.85 -34.93
C ALA A 37 -3.65 4.28 -34.58
N PRO A 38 -4.50 4.52 -33.56
CA PRO A 38 -4.38 5.76 -32.83
C PRO A 38 -3.19 5.55 -31.89
N GLU A 39 -2.03 5.98 -32.38
CA GLU A 39 -0.95 6.56 -31.59
C GLU A 39 -1.44 6.91 -30.18
N LEU A 40 -1.00 6.14 -29.18
CA LEU A 40 -1.28 6.39 -27.76
C LEU A 40 -0.58 7.69 -27.36
N LYS A 41 -1.21 8.82 -27.70
CA LYS A 41 -0.76 10.15 -27.33
C LYS A 41 -1.01 10.30 -25.83
N ASN A 42 0.05 10.10 -25.06
CA ASN A 42 0.35 10.77 -23.79
C ASN A 42 -0.88 11.24 -22.99
N GLY A 43 -1.69 10.30 -22.53
CA GLY A 43 -2.87 10.57 -21.72
C GLY A 43 -2.61 10.26 -20.25
N ALA A 44 -2.27 11.30 -19.48
CA ALA A 44 -2.59 11.50 -18.06
C ALA A 44 -1.45 12.20 -17.29
N GLU A 45 -1.12 13.43 -17.70
CA GLU A 45 -0.66 14.39 -16.70
C GLU A 45 -1.87 14.70 -15.80
N LYS A 46 -2.06 13.86 -14.78
CA LYS A 46 -3.13 14.02 -13.80
C LYS A 46 -3.02 15.43 -13.24
N ARG A 47 -4.02 16.27 -13.54
CA ARG A 47 -4.17 17.62 -12.99
C ARG A 47 -4.37 17.50 -11.48
N THR A 48 -3.29 17.33 -10.72
CA THR A 48 -3.36 17.37 -9.27
C THR A 48 -3.56 18.82 -8.89
N GLY A 49 -4.77 19.19 -8.46
CA GLY A 49 -5.03 20.48 -7.83
C GLY A 49 -4.00 20.77 -6.73
N PRO A 50 -3.78 22.05 -6.38
CA PRO A 50 -2.73 22.45 -5.45
C PRO A 50 -2.82 21.65 -4.15
N LYS A 51 -1.76 20.90 -3.83
CA LYS A 51 -1.67 20.14 -2.58
C LYS A 51 -1.88 21.08 -1.38
N THR A 52 -2.74 20.67 -0.45
CA THR A 52 -2.99 21.42 0.79
C THR A 52 -1.70 21.64 1.59
N LYS A 53 -1.67 22.69 2.44
CA LYS A 53 -0.51 23.01 3.31
C LYS A 53 -0.07 21.79 4.14
N ALA A 54 -1.03 21.02 4.65
CA ALA A 54 -0.77 19.80 5.41
C ALA A 54 -0.14 18.68 4.55
N ALA A 55 -0.60 18.49 3.30
CA ALA A 55 0.01 17.54 2.38
C ALA A 55 1.45 17.91 2.03
N ARG A 56 1.74 19.20 1.80
CA ARG A 56 3.10 19.71 1.57
C ARG A 56 4.00 19.50 2.80
N ALA A 57 3.48 19.77 4.00
CA ALA A 57 4.22 19.54 5.24
C ALA A 57 4.57 18.06 5.45
N ARG A 58 3.64 17.14 5.15
CA ARG A 58 3.92 15.69 5.20
C ARG A 58 4.99 15.28 4.20
N LEU A 59 4.93 15.79 2.97
CA LEU A 59 5.95 15.51 1.95
C LEU A 59 7.35 15.96 2.40
N ARG A 60 7.48 17.17 2.94
CA ARG A 60 8.77 17.65 3.49
C ARG A 60 9.34 16.73 4.57
N LYS A 61 8.47 16.19 5.44
CA LYS A 61 8.90 15.24 6.47
C LYS A 61 9.39 13.91 5.87
N MET A 62 8.74 13.43 4.80
CA MET A 62 9.20 12.22 4.08
C MET A 62 10.53 12.45 3.37
N MET A 63 10.70 13.58 2.69
CA MET A 63 11.96 13.94 2.04
C MET A 63 13.10 14.04 3.06
N ARG A 64 12.81 14.56 4.26
CA ARG A 64 13.78 14.56 5.35
C ARG A 64 14.12 13.14 5.85
N LEU A 65 13.17 12.20 5.83
CA LEU A 65 13.48 10.79 6.15
C LEU A 65 14.42 10.17 5.10
N GLU A 66 14.16 10.40 3.81
CA GLU A 66 15.02 9.94 2.71
C GLU A 66 16.44 10.52 2.81
N GLN A 67 16.57 11.80 3.20
CA GLN A 67 17.89 12.41 3.42
C GLN A 67 18.66 11.81 4.60
N LEU A 68 17.96 11.35 5.65
CA LEU A 68 18.58 10.77 6.84
C LEU A 68 18.90 9.28 6.66
N TRP A 69 18.06 8.55 5.91
CA TRP A 69 18.18 7.11 5.65
C TRP A 69 17.88 6.79 4.18
N PRO A 70 18.79 7.15 3.26
CA PRO A 70 18.60 6.96 1.83
C PRO A 70 18.55 5.48 1.42
N GLU A 71 19.21 4.60 2.18
CA GLU A 71 19.23 3.15 1.91
C GLU A 71 17.86 2.48 2.12
N LEU A 72 17.08 3.00 3.09
CA LEU A 72 15.80 2.45 3.51
C LEU A 72 14.61 3.14 2.85
N PHE A 73 14.64 4.48 2.77
CA PHE A 73 13.55 5.26 2.23
C PHE A 73 13.90 5.75 0.83
N SER A 74 13.02 5.48 -0.12
CA SER A 74 13.13 5.99 -1.48
C SER A 74 11.76 6.44 -1.95
N LEU A 75 11.64 7.69 -2.41
CA LEU A 75 10.35 8.22 -2.83
C LEU A 75 9.87 7.68 -4.18
N ASN A 76 10.81 7.28 -5.04
CA ASN A 76 10.51 6.70 -6.36
C ASN A 76 10.30 5.19 -6.28
N GLU A 77 11.21 4.49 -5.61
CA GLU A 77 11.23 3.02 -5.51
C GLU A 77 11.17 2.56 -4.06
N PRO A 78 10.01 2.67 -3.40
CA PRO A 78 9.92 2.37 -1.99
C PRO A 78 10.14 0.88 -1.73
N LYS A 79 11.01 0.55 -0.76
CA LYS A 79 11.26 -0.82 -0.33
C LYS A 79 10.29 -1.26 0.79
N PRO A 80 9.90 -2.55 0.87
CA PRO A 80 9.15 -3.08 2.01
C PRO A 80 9.91 -2.90 3.33
N LEU A 81 9.31 -2.21 4.30
CA LEU A 81 9.97 -1.92 5.57
C LEU A 81 9.88 -3.11 6.54
N LYS A 82 10.90 -3.27 7.39
CA LYS A 82 10.88 -4.19 8.54
C LYS A 82 9.69 -3.91 9.47
N ILE A 83 9.12 -4.97 10.06
CA ILE A 83 8.13 -4.84 11.13
C ILE A 83 8.85 -4.34 12.39
N GLY A 84 8.38 -3.23 12.97
CA GLY A 84 9.07 -2.57 14.08
C GLY A 84 10.20 -1.64 13.66
N VAL A 85 10.24 -1.22 12.38
CA VAL A 85 11.23 -0.23 11.91
C VAL A 85 11.13 1.12 12.63
N LEU A 86 9.96 1.41 13.23
CA LEU A 86 9.75 2.66 13.95
C LEU A 86 10.67 2.73 15.17
N GLU A 87 10.74 1.65 15.95
CA GLU A 87 11.58 1.54 17.14
C GLU A 87 13.06 1.66 16.77
N ASP A 88 13.48 0.99 15.70
CA ASP A 88 14.85 1.07 15.17
C ASP A 88 15.20 2.52 14.77
N LEU A 89 14.28 3.21 14.10
CA LEU A 89 14.44 4.62 13.73
C LEU A 89 14.53 5.52 14.96
N GLN A 90 13.69 5.30 15.97
CA GLN A 90 13.74 6.06 17.23
C GLN A 90 15.07 5.87 17.96
N ASN A 91 15.57 4.63 18.03
CA ASN A 91 16.88 4.33 18.61
C ASN A 91 17.99 5.05 17.84
N SER A 92 17.97 5.00 16.51
CA SER A 92 18.97 5.69 15.69
C SER A 92 18.95 7.20 15.84
N ILE A 93 17.77 7.81 16.00
CA ILE A 93 17.59 9.25 16.25
C ILE A 93 18.21 9.61 17.61
N ALA A 94 17.95 8.80 18.64
CA ALA A 94 18.52 9.00 19.98
C ALA A 94 20.04 8.87 19.96
N SER A 95 20.58 7.84 19.29
CA SER A 95 22.03 7.61 19.18
C SER A 95 22.74 8.71 18.39
N ARG A 96 22.16 9.15 17.28
CA ARG A 96 22.74 10.20 16.41
C ARG A 96 22.40 11.62 16.86
N LYS A 97 21.63 11.78 17.94
CA LYS A 97 21.12 13.07 18.46
C LYS A 97 20.48 13.94 17.38
N ILE A 98 19.72 13.31 16.48
CA ILE A 98 19.05 14.02 15.39
C ILE A 98 17.82 14.74 15.96
N ASP A 99 17.66 16.03 15.62
CA ASP A 99 16.44 16.77 15.97
C ASP A 99 15.27 16.36 15.06
N PHE A 100 14.66 15.23 15.40
CA PHE A 100 13.51 14.67 14.69
C PHE A 100 12.49 14.09 15.68
N GLY A 101 11.41 14.84 15.92
CA GLY A 101 10.41 14.46 16.92
C GLY A 101 9.64 13.18 16.58
N ASN A 102 9.39 12.34 17.59
CA ASN A 102 8.68 11.06 17.49
C ASN A 102 7.31 11.17 16.79
N GLY A 103 6.53 12.22 17.06
CA GLY A 103 5.24 12.44 16.39
C GLY A 103 5.40 12.76 14.90
N SER A 104 6.46 13.48 14.53
CA SER A 104 6.78 13.75 13.12
C SER A 104 7.24 12.49 12.40
N LEU A 105 7.99 11.60 13.07
CA LEU A 105 8.37 10.29 12.55
C LEU A 105 7.16 9.41 12.26
N LYS A 106 6.27 9.24 13.25
CA LYS A 106 5.03 8.48 13.06
C LYS A 106 4.19 9.03 11.91
N ALA A 107 4.05 10.36 11.82
CA ALA A 107 3.28 11.00 10.76
C ALA A 107 3.92 10.84 9.36
N ALA A 108 5.25 10.93 9.28
CA ALA A 108 6.00 10.75 8.04
C ALA A 108 5.92 9.30 7.56
N LEU A 109 6.15 8.34 8.47
CA LEU A 109 6.05 6.91 8.19
C LEU A 109 4.63 6.52 7.77
N ALA A 110 3.61 6.97 8.50
CA ALA A 110 2.21 6.72 8.13
C ALA A 110 1.86 7.29 6.75
N GLY A 111 2.40 8.46 6.40
CA GLY A 111 2.19 9.01 5.06
C GLY A 111 2.95 8.24 3.98
N TYR A 112 4.16 7.75 4.28
CA TYR A 112 4.96 6.94 3.37
C TYR A 112 4.26 5.61 3.05
N THR A 113 3.80 4.88 4.07
CA THR A 113 3.15 3.57 3.90
C THR A 113 1.77 3.65 3.23
N ARG A 114 1.12 4.82 3.29
CA ARG A 114 -0.15 5.05 2.60
C ARG A 114 0.01 5.33 1.10
N ARG A 115 1.22 5.66 0.62
CA ARG A 115 1.45 5.95 -0.80
C ARG A 115 1.17 4.72 -1.65
N TYR A 116 0.64 4.96 -2.84
CA TYR A 116 0.39 3.92 -3.84
C TYR A 116 1.66 3.11 -4.15
N GLN A 117 2.80 3.79 -4.36
CA GLN A 117 4.07 3.13 -4.68
C GLN A 117 4.50 2.13 -3.59
N TYR A 118 4.31 2.49 -2.31
CA TYR A 118 4.67 1.60 -1.20
C TYR A 118 3.79 0.36 -1.17
N LYS A 119 2.47 0.53 -1.34
CA LYS A 119 1.55 -0.61 -1.43
C LYS A 119 1.86 -1.51 -2.63
N LYS A 120 2.30 -0.93 -3.76
CA LYS A 120 2.76 -1.69 -4.94
C LYS A 120 4.00 -2.52 -4.62
N ALA A 121 4.98 -1.95 -3.92
CA ALA A 121 6.16 -2.68 -3.48
C ALA A 121 5.82 -3.81 -2.50
N LEU A 122 4.90 -3.57 -1.55
CA LEU A 122 4.41 -4.62 -0.66
C LEU A 122 3.69 -5.73 -1.42
N ALA A 123 2.90 -5.40 -2.44
CA ALA A 123 2.21 -6.36 -3.28
C ALA A 123 3.15 -7.19 -4.16
N ALA A 124 4.29 -6.63 -4.57
CA ALA A 124 5.34 -7.36 -5.28
C ALA A 124 6.05 -8.39 -4.39
N GLY A 125 5.97 -8.22 -3.06
CA GLY A 125 6.58 -9.12 -2.09
C GLY A 125 8.09 -8.92 -1.93
N GLY A 126 8.79 -9.98 -1.58
CA GLY A 126 10.25 -10.00 -1.37
C GLY A 126 10.67 -9.80 0.08
N HIS A 127 11.96 -9.49 0.26
CA HIS A 127 12.55 -9.24 1.57
C HIS A 127 12.13 -7.87 2.11
N ARG A 128 12.00 -7.78 3.44
CA ARG A 128 11.86 -6.50 4.11
C ARG A 128 13.24 -5.95 4.43
N PHE A 129 13.37 -4.63 4.49
CA PHE A 129 14.64 -3.98 4.75
C PHE A 129 14.61 -3.26 6.10
N GLY A 130 15.69 -3.44 6.87
CA GLY A 130 15.98 -2.68 8.08
C GLY A 130 16.62 -1.32 7.77
N ILE A 131 16.88 -0.54 8.82
CA ILE A 131 17.47 0.80 8.73
C ILE A 131 18.82 0.87 8.01
N ASP A 132 19.60 -0.21 8.08
CA ASP A 132 20.92 -0.34 7.46
C ASP A 132 20.89 -1.03 6.09
N GLY A 133 19.69 -1.30 5.54
CA GLY A 133 19.54 -2.04 4.29
C GLY A 133 19.68 -3.56 4.44
N THR A 134 19.78 -4.07 5.67
CA THR A 134 19.82 -5.51 5.95
C THR A 134 18.46 -6.15 5.63
N PRO A 135 18.42 -7.28 4.89
CA PRO A 135 17.19 -8.03 4.71
C PRO A 135 16.72 -8.59 6.06
N TYR A 136 15.46 -8.35 6.39
CA TYR A 136 14.84 -8.71 7.66
C TYR A 136 13.54 -9.46 7.42
N GLY A 137 13.65 -10.76 7.22
CA GLY A 137 12.51 -11.62 6.90
C GLY A 137 11.83 -11.25 5.57
N GLU A 138 10.70 -11.89 5.33
CA GLU A 138 9.97 -11.80 4.05
C GLU A 138 8.56 -11.24 4.24
N VAL A 139 8.01 -10.66 3.18
CA VAL A 139 6.60 -10.27 3.13
C VAL A 139 5.76 -11.52 2.86
N THR A 140 4.89 -11.88 3.80
CA THR A 140 4.02 -13.06 3.66
C THR A 140 3.00 -12.86 2.53
N THR A 141 2.58 -13.96 1.91
CA THR A 141 1.58 -13.95 0.83
C THR A 141 0.28 -13.26 1.25
N GLU A 142 -0.17 -13.45 2.48
CA GLU A 142 -1.33 -12.77 3.06
C GLU A 142 -1.16 -11.24 3.08
N GLN A 143 0.04 -10.75 3.44
CA GLN A 143 0.34 -9.32 3.42
C GLN A 143 0.36 -8.76 1.99
N GLN A 144 0.85 -9.53 1.02
CA GLN A 144 0.83 -9.16 -0.40
C GLN A 144 -0.62 -9.05 -0.91
N GLN A 145 -1.46 -10.03 -0.61
CA GLN A 145 -2.89 -10.02 -0.98
C GLN A 145 -3.64 -8.85 -0.35
N ASN A 146 -3.38 -8.56 0.93
CA ASN A 146 -3.96 -7.40 1.61
C ASN A 146 -3.51 -6.07 0.98
N ALA A 147 -2.24 -5.97 0.58
CA ALA A 147 -1.73 -4.79 -0.13
C ALA A 147 -2.40 -4.63 -1.50
N LEU A 148 -2.56 -5.72 -2.26
CA LEU A 148 -3.28 -5.74 -3.54
C LEU A 148 -4.74 -5.29 -3.38
N ALA A 149 -5.47 -5.84 -2.41
CA ALA A 149 -6.84 -5.43 -2.10
C ALA A 149 -6.93 -3.94 -1.70
N GLY A 150 -5.91 -3.42 -1.02
CA GLY A 150 -5.80 -2.01 -0.69
C GLY A 150 -5.52 -1.09 -1.89
N LEU A 151 -4.86 -1.62 -2.94
CA LEU A 151 -4.60 -0.89 -4.19
C LEU A 151 -5.87 -0.75 -5.01
N THR A 152 -6.64 -1.83 -5.20
CA THR A 152 -7.89 -1.82 -5.98
C THR A 152 -8.91 -0.85 -5.38
N LYS A 153 -9.11 -0.88 -4.06
CA LYS A 153 -9.97 0.08 -3.35
C LYS A 153 -9.54 1.53 -3.58
N SER A 154 -8.24 1.81 -3.47
CA SER A 154 -7.73 3.18 -3.68
C SER A 154 -7.81 3.66 -5.13
N ALA A 155 -7.74 2.75 -6.10
CA ALA A 155 -7.93 3.05 -7.51
C ALA A 155 -9.41 3.39 -7.80
N VAL A 156 -10.34 2.58 -7.28
CA VAL A 156 -11.79 2.79 -7.43
C VAL A 156 -12.24 4.08 -6.74
N GLU A 157 -11.76 4.37 -5.52
CA GLU A 157 -12.04 5.61 -4.80
C GLU A 157 -11.57 6.86 -5.55
N SER A 158 -10.44 6.75 -6.27
CA SER A 158 -9.90 7.85 -7.07
C SER A 158 -10.72 8.13 -8.34
N GLN A 159 -11.51 7.16 -8.81
CA GLN A 159 -12.41 7.33 -9.97
C GLN A 159 -13.80 7.84 -9.59
N LYS A 160 -14.24 7.64 -8.35
CA LYS A 160 -15.58 8.07 -7.87
C LYS A 160 -15.63 9.54 -7.41
N ASN A 161 -14.48 10.13 -7.10
CA ASN A 161 -14.35 11.52 -6.64
C ASN A 161 -13.80 12.47 -7.72
N GLY A 162 -13.80 12.05 -8.99
CA GLY A 162 -13.47 12.88 -10.15
C GLY A 162 -14.73 13.27 -10.90
#